data_AF-A0A357HXF6-F1
#
_entry.id   AF-A0A357HXF6-F1
#
_cell.length_a   1.000
_cell.length_b   1.000
_cell.length_c   1.000
_cell.angle_alpha   90.00
_cell.angle_beta   90.00
_cell.angle_gamma   90.00
#
_symmetry.space_group_name_H-M   'P 1'
#
loop_
_entity.id
_entity.type
_entity.pdbx_description
1 polymer ?
#
loop_
_entity_poly.entity_id
_entity_poly.type
_entity_poly.pdbx_seq_one_letter_code
_entity_poly.pdbx_strand_id
1 'polypeptide(L)'
;MKAIIWGSCGSLPAPSTSESIRQKVRDAIWGAREHSFENLDAVDAYLETLPHCERGTYKANTSCVQIQAKSDDFIFCDAGTGLRDFALSQSKDAPPA
;
A
#
# COMPACT_ATOMS: atom_id res chain seq x y z
N MET A 1 10.62 -18.52 11.72
CA MET A 1 9.29 -17.96 12.05
C MET A 1 9.16 -16.67 11.27
N LYS A 2 8.12 -16.54 10.42
CA LYS A 2 7.92 -15.35 9.56
C LYS A 2 6.61 -14.69 9.98
N ALA A 3 6.63 -13.37 10.14
CA ALA A 3 5.44 -12.56 10.36
C ALA A 3 5.13 -11.78 9.07
N ILE A 4 3.86 -11.78 8.65
CA ILE A 4 3.38 -11.01 7.50
C ILE A 4 2.40 -9.96 8.05
N ILE A 5 2.68 -8.69 7.75
CA ILE A 5 1.89 -7.57 8.24
C ILE A 5 0.87 -7.20 7.16
N TRP A 6 -0.39 -7.52 7.41
CA TRP A 6 -1.52 -7.14 6.56
C TRP A 6 -2.10 -5.78 6.95
N GLY A 7 -1.85 -5.34 8.19
CA GLY A 7 -2.16 -4.01 8.68
C GLY A 7 -1.35 -3.65 9.91
N SER A 8 -0.97 -2.37 10.00
CA SER A 8 -0.09 -1.84 11.05
C SER A 8 -0.64 -0.56 11.70
N CYS A 9 -1.81 -0.08 11.27
CA CYS A 9 -2.44 1.08 11.91
C CYS A 9 -3.10 0.65 13.22
N GLY A 10 -3.15 1.58 14.19
CA GLY A 10 -3.94 1.38 15.40
C GLY A 10 -5.44 1.24 15.11
N SER A 11 -6.24 1.07 16.17
CA SER A 11 -7.70 0.89 16.06
C SER A 11 -8.43 2.10 15.47
N LEU A 12 -7.82 3.29 15.51
CA LEU A 12 -8.32 4.48 14.84
C LEU A 12 -7.56 4.69 13.53
N PRO A 13 -8.19 4.46 12.36
CA PRO A 13 -7.55 4.74 11.09
C PRO A 13 -7.28 6.25 10.98
N ALA A 14 -6.06 6.60 10.57
CA ALA A 14 -5.67 7.97 10.26
C ALA A 14 -5.50 8.09 8.74
N PRO A 15 -6.60 8.20 7.96
CA PRO A 15 -6.52 8.32 6.51
C PRO A 15 -5.74 9.58 6.12
N SER A 16 -5.15 9.57 4.93
CA SER A 16 -4.51 10.78 4.39
C SER A 16 -5.53 11.90 4.25
N THR A 17 -5.17 13.10 4.69
CA THR A 17 -6.03 14.29 4.55
C THR A 17 -5.98 14.78 3.10
N SER A 18 -7.03 15.49 2.67
CA SER A 18 -7.04 16.14 1.34
C SER A 18 -5.86 17.08 1.13
N GLU A 19 -5.41 17.78 2.18
CA GLU A 19 -4.22 18.64 2.09
C GLU A 19 -2.95 17.83 1.86
N SER A 20 -2.79 16.69 2.54
CA SER A 20 -1.65 15.80 2.30
C SER A 20 -1.64 15.24 0.87
N ILE A 21 -2.81 14.90 0.32
CA ILE A 21 -2.94 14.46 -1.06
C ILE A 21 -2.57 15.59 -2.03
N ARG A 22 -3.13 16.79 -1.80
CA ARG A 22 -2.85 17.98 -2.61
C ARG A 22 -1.36 18.31 -2.63
N GLN A 23 -0.69 18.20 -1.48
CA GLN A 23 0.73 18.43 -1.35
C GLN A 23 1.55 17.45 -2.20
N LYS A 24 1.23 16.15 -2.15
CA LYS A 24 1.90 15.14 -2.99
C LYS A 24 1.72 15.40 -4.48
N VAL A 25 0.50 15.73 -4.90
CA VAL A 25 0.21 16.04 -6.31
C VAL A 25 1.00 17.27 -6.76
N ARG A 26 1.03 18.33 -5.93
CA ARG A 26 1.82 19.54 -6.23
C ARG A 26 3.30 19.21 -6.42
N ASP A 27 3.86 18.42 -5.51
CA ASP A 27 5.30 18.12 -5.50
C ASP A 27 5.68 17.22 -6.68
N ALA A 28 4.85 16.21 -6.99
CA ALA A 28 5.03 15.34 -8.16
C ALA A 28 5.00 16.12 -9.47
N ILE A 29 4.05 17.05 -9.63
CA ILE A 29 3.96 17.94 -10.81
C ILE A 29 5.18 18.84 -10.90
N TRP A 30 5.61 19.44 -9.78
CA TRP A 30 6.77 20.33 -9.77
C TRP A 30 8.09 19.60 -10.04
N GLY A 31 8.24 18.37 -9.55
CA GLY A 31 9.36 17.48 -9.86
C GLY A 31 9.42 17.12 -11.34
N ALA A 32 8.27 16.97 -11.98
CA ALA A 32 8.13 16.62 -13.38
C ALA A 32 8.34 17.80 -14.34
N ARG A 33 8.57 19.03 -13.86
CA ARG A 33 8.52 20.26 -14.70
C ARG A 33 9.47 20.29 -15.90
N GLU A 34 10.55 19.51 -15.88
CA GLU A 34 11.53 19.39 -16.98
C GLU A 34 11.24 18.18 -17.90
N HIS A 35 10.18 17.41 -17.62
CA HIS A 35 9.77 16.24 -18.40
C HIS A 35 8.66 16.63 -19.38
N SER A 36 8.67 15.98 -20.55
CA SER A 36 7.55 15.99 -21.49
C SER A 36 6.92 14.60 -21.51
N PHE A 37 5.61 14.52 -21.30
CA PHE A 37 4.87 13.26 -21.31
C PHE A 37 4.08 13.14 -22.61
N GLU A 38 4.49 12.21 -23.48
CA GLU A 38 3.82 11.97 -24.76
C GLU A 38 2.60 11.04 -24.63
N ASN A 39 2.56 10.22 -23.58
CA ASN A 39 1.51 9.26 -23.28
C ASN A 39 1.49 8.91 -21.77
N LEU A 40 0.52 8.09 -21.36
CA LEU A 40 0.38 7.68 -19.96
C LEU A 40 1.51 6.75 -19.50
N ASP A 41 2.07 5.92 -20.38
CA ASP A 41 3.20 5.03 -20.02
C ASP A 41 4.44 5.84 -19.60
N ALA A 42 4.67 7.00 -20.22
CA ALA A 42 5.72 7.94 -19.82
C ALA A 42 5.45 8.57 -18.44
N VAL A 43 4.18 8.77 -18.08
CA VAL A 43 3.80 9.23 -16.73
C VAL A 43 4.06 8.13 -15.71
N ASP A 44 3.66 6.89 -16.00
CA ASP A 44 3.87 5.75 -15.11
C ASP A 44 5.37 5.48 -14.90
N ALA A 45 6.17 5.56 -15.97
CA ALA A 45 7.62 5.47 -15.88
C ALA A 45 8.22 6.54 -14.97
N TYR A 46 7.73 7.80 -15.03
CA TYR A 46 8.16 8.85 -14.11
C TYR A 46 7.74 8.59 -12.67
N LEU A 47 6.49 8.15 -12.45
CA LEU A 47 6.01 7.80 -11.11
C LEU A 47 6.90 6.71 -10.47
N GLU A 48 7.35 5.72 -11.24
CA GLU A 48 8.26 4.69 -10.73
C GLU A 48 9.65 5.22 -10.32
N THR A 49 10.07 6.39 -10.80
CA THR A 49 11.30 7.04 -10.33
C THR A 49 11.16 7.72 -8.97
N LEU A 50 9.93 8.07 -8.57
CA LEU A 50 9.68 8.75 -7.30
C LEU A 50 9.86 7.80 -6.11
N PRO A 51 10.16 8.29 -4.89
CA PRO A 51 10.04 7.50 -3.67
C PRO A 51 8.58 7.03 -3.43
N HIS A 52 8.38 5.85 -2.82
CA HIS A 52 7.03 5.33 -2.52
C HIS A 52 6.18 6.30 -1.70
N CYS A 53 6.80 7.04 -0.76
CA CYS A 53 6.09 8.00 0.07
C CYS A 53 5.45 9.15 -0.73
N GLU A 54 6.00 9.48 -1.90
CA GLU A 54 5.52 10.54 -2.78
C GLU A 54 4.42 10.05 -3.73
N ARG A 55 4.49 8.81 -4.21
CA ARG A 55 3.48 8.23 -5.12
C ARG A 55 2.40 7.36 -4.45
N GLY A 56 2.57 7.01 -3.18
CA GLY A 56 1.71 6.05 -2.48
C GLY A 56 1.44 6.39 -1.01
N THR A 57 0.72 5.50 -0.33
CA THR A 57 0.53 5.53 1.14
C THR A 57 1.06 4.22 1.74
N TYR A 58 1.45 4.27 3.01
CA TYR A 58 1.84 3.10 3.80
C TYR A 58 0.72 2.61 4.73
N LYS A 59 -0.34 3.41 4.88
CA LYS A 59 -1.35 3.24 5.93
C LYS A 59 -2.72 3.00 5.30
N ALA A 60 -3.32 1.83 5.56
CA ALA A 60 -4.71 1.56 5.21
C ALA A 60 -5.39 0.65 6.24
N ASN A 61 -4.71 -0.43 6.63
CA ASN A 61 -5.34 -1.44 7.47
C ASN A 61 -5.02 -1.31 8.96
N THR A 62 -6.04 -1.53 9.80
CA THR A 62 -5.85 -1.72 11.24
C THR A 62 -5.04 -2.99 11.50
N SER A 63 -4.42 -3.07 12.68
CA SER A 63 -3.53 -4.15 13.13
C SER A 63 -4.01 -5.53 12.69
N CYS A 64 -3.21 -6.17 11.84
CA CYS A 64 -3.47 -7.53 11.36
C CYS A 64 -2.13 -8.16 10.98
N VAL A 65 -1.70 -9.16 11.76
CA VAL A 65 -0.42 -9.83 11.56
C VAL A 65 -0.65 -11.33 11.46
N GLN A 66 -0.20 -11.94 10.37
CA GLN A 66 -0.18 -13.38 10.22
C GLN A 66 1.16 -13.92 10.70
N ILE A 67 1.13 -14.99 11.50
CA ILE A 67 2.29 -15.82 11.81
C ILE A 67 2.26 -17.02 10.88
N GLN A 68 3.31 -17.17 10.07
CA GLN A 68 3.46 -18.36 9.23
C GLN A 68 3.88 -19.55 10.10
N ALA A 69 2.94 -20.46 10.32
CA ALA A 69 3.17 -21.75 10.97
C ALA A 69 3.91 -22.70 10.01
N LYS A 70 4.38 -23.83 10.56
CA LYS A 70 4.89 -24.94 9.75
C LYS A 70 3.76 -25.82 9.18
N SER A 71 2.56 -25.73 9.75
CA SER A 71 1.34 -26.37 9.25
C SER A 71 0.63 -25.47 8.24
N ASP A 72 -0.43 -25.99 7.62
CA ASP A 72 -1.31 -25.24 6.72
C ASP A 72 -2.29 -24.29 7.46
N ASP A 73 -2.19 -24.21 8.80
CA ASP A 73 -3.02 -23.32 9.59
C ASP A 73 -2.58 -21.87 9.48
N PHE A 74 -3.57 -20.95 9.43
CA PHE A 74 -3.32 -19.53 9.52
C PHE A 74 -3.50 -19.03 10.95
N ILE A 75 -2.43 -18.50 11.53
CA ILE A 75 -2.45 -17.89 12.86
C ILE A 75 -2.43 -16.37 12.69
N PHE A 76 -3.45 -15.69 13.19
CA PHE A 76 -3.53 -14.22 13.17
C PHE A 76 -3.41 -13.63 14.57
N CYS A 77 -2.54 -12.64 14.69
CA CYS A 77 -2.48 -11.72 15.83
C CYS A 77 -3.24 -10.45 15.44
N ASP A 78 -4.41 -10.29 16.07
CA ASP A 78 -5.41 -9.29 15.72
C ASP A 78 -6.00 -9.48 14.31
N ALA A 79 -7.32 -9.39 14.23
CA ALA A 79 -8.09 -9.68 13.03
C ALA A 79 -8.64 -8.37 12.43
N GLY A 80 -7.78 -7.36 12.34
CA GLY A 80 -8.11 -6.05 11.80
C GLY A 80 -8.49 -6.09 10.32
N THR A 81 -8.64 -4.91 9.71
CA THR A 81 -9.17 -4.78 8.34
C THR A 81 -8.29 -5.43 7.28
N GLY A 82 -6.99 -5.65 7.57
CA GLY A 82 -6.07 -6.38 6.70
C GLY A 82 -6.44 -7.85 6.47
N LEU A 83 -7.32 -8.43 7.29
CA LEU A 83 -7.80 -9.80 7.07
C LEU A 83 -8.54 -9.95 5.74
N ARG A 84 -9.21 -8.88 5.28
CA ARG A 84 -9.88 -8.87 3.97
C ARG A 84 -8.88 -9.04 2.83
N ASP A 85 -7.76 -8.32 2.89
CA ASP A 85 -6.73 -8.36 1.85
C ASP A 85 -6.04 -9.73 1.82
N PHE A 86 -5.78 -10.29 3.01
CA PHE A 86 -5.35 -11.69 3.11
C PHE A 86 -6.34 -12.62 2.40
N ALA A 87 -7.63 -12.57 2.74
CA ALA A 87 -8.63 -13.46 2.15
C ALA A 87 -8.71 -13.34 0.62
N LEU A 88 -8.57 -12.12 0.08
CA LEU A 88 -8.52 -11.89 -1.37
C LEU A 88 -7.25 -12.45 -2.00
N SER A 89 -6.09 -12.36 -1.33
CA SER A 89 -4.82 -12.91 -1.81
C SER A 89 -4.81 -14.44 -1.96
N GLN A 90 -5.71 -15.13 -1.25
CA GLN A 90 -5.87 -16.58 -1.33
C GLN A 90 -6.71 -17.04 -2.53
N SER A 91 -7.35 -16.11 -3.25
CA SER A 91 -8.09 -16.43 -4.47
C SER A 91 -7.13 -16.82 -5.61
N LYS A 92 -7.55 -17.74 -6.47
CA LYS A 92 -6.71 -18.25 -7.58
C LYS A 92 -6.34 -17.17 -8.61
N ASP A 93 -7.04 -16.04 -8.60
CA ASP A 93 -6.89 -14.91 -9.52
C ASP A 93 -6.32 -13.66 -8.84
N ALA A 94 -5.74 -13.78 -7.64
CA ALA A 94 -5.19 -12.64 -6.92
C ALA A 94 -3.98 -12.03 -7.65
N PRO A 95 -3.92 -10.69 -7.85
CA PRO A 95 -2.71 -10.05 -8.33
C PRO A 95 -1.58 -10.22 -7.30
N PRO A 96 -0.30 -10.31 -7.74
CA PRO A 96 0.82 -10.42 -6.82
C PRO A 96 0.89 -9.20 -5.89
N ALA A 97 1.12 -9.48 -4.60
CA ALA A 97 1.27 -8.49 -3.53
C ALA A 97 2.54 -7.66 -3.67
#